data_AF-A0AAE4T8W2-F1
#
_entry.id   AF-A0AAE4T8W2-F1
#
_cell.length_a   1.000
_cell.length_b   1.000
_cell.length_c   1.000
_cell.angle_alpha   90.00
_cell.angle_beta   90.00
_cell.angle_gamma   90.00
#
_symmetry.space_group_name_H-M   'P 1'
#
loop_
_entity.id
_entity.type
_entity.pdbx_description
1 polymer ?
#
loop_
_entity_poly.entity_id
_entity_poly.type
_entity_poly.pdbx_seq_one_letter_code
_entity_poly.pdbx_strand_id
1 'polypeptide(L)'
;MTDRQAIKENLERAYQAKLAERAELIGIVREVAEDFAIPVSDLVGRDLRRWVTDVRHLAMARVYTEVEDASLADIANLFGGRDHTTILSAIRKFKSKGDAA
;
A
#
# COMPACT_ATOMS: atom_id res chain seq x y z
N MET A 1 -34.65 0.22 -22.61
CA MET A 1 -33.38 0.19 -23.38
C MET A 1 -32.24 0.98 -22.70
N THR A 2 -32.46 1.64 -21.56
CA THR A 2 -31.49 2.51 -20.86
C THR A 2 -30.73 1.83 -19.71
N ASP A 3 -31.30 0.80 -19.06
CA ASP A 3 -30.68 0.14 -17.90
C ASP A 3 -29.35 -0.53 -18.22
N ARG A 4 -29.24 -1.20 -19.37
CA ARG A 4 -28.01 -1.95 -19.73
C ARG A 4 -26.82 -1.01 -19.95
N GLN A 5 -27.08 0.20 -20.43
CA GLN A 5 -26.05 1.21 -20.65
C GLN A 5 -25.65 1.87 -19.32
N ALA A 6 -26.63 2.19 -18.47
CA ALA A 6 -26.37 2.72 -17.13
C ALA A 6 -25.58 1.74 -16.25
N ILE A 7 -25.89 0.44 -16.33
CA ILE A 7 -25.15 -0.61 -15.62
C ILE A 7 -23.69 -0.64 -16.09
N LYS A 8 -23.46 -0.62 -17.42
CA LYS A 8 -22.09 -0.61 -17.97
C LYS A 8 -21.31 0.62 -17.50
N GLU A 9 -21.92 1.79 -17.55
CA GLU A 9 -21.28 3.03 -17.15
C GLU A 9 -20.94 3.07 -15.65
N ASN A 10 -21.85 2.59 -14.79
CA ASN A 10 -21.58 2.48 -13.36
C ASN A 10 -20.45 1.48 -13.07
N LEU A 11 -20.43 0.36 -13.80
CA LEU A 11 -19.40 -0.68 -13.64
C LEU A 11 -18.03 -0.17 -14.11
N GLU A 12 -17.99 0.57 -15.20
CA GLU A 12 -16.80 1.26 -15.71
C GLU A 12 -16.27 2.26 -14.67
N ARG A 13 -17.14 3.12 -14.12
CA ARG A 13 -16.77 4.11 -13.09
C ARG A 13 -16.18 3.45 -11.85
N ALA A 14 -16.82 2.38 -11.36
CA ALA A 14 -16.33 1.63 -10.21
C ALA A 14 -14.96 0.99 -10.49
N TYR A 15 -14.74 0.47 -11.70
CA TYR A 15 -13.46 -0.08 -12.10
C TYR A 15 -12.36 0.99 -12.16
N GLN A 16 -12.65 2.16 -12.75
CA GLN A 16 -11.70 3.27 -12.83
C GLN A 16 -11.32 3.80 -11.45
N ALA A 17 -12.29 3.93 -10.53
CA ALA A 17 -12.02 4.32 -9.14
C ALA A 17 -11.05 3.34 -8.46
N LYS A 18 -11.29 2.04 -8.60
CA LYS A 18 -10.43 1.00 -8.03
C LYS A 18 -9.02 0.99 -8.64
N LEU A 19 -8.90 1.29 -9.94
CA LEU A 19 -7.60 1.41 -10.60
C LEU A 19 -6.82 2.63 -10.08
N ALA A 20 -7.49 3.76 -9.88
CA ALA A 20 -6.87 4.98 -9.38
C ALA A 20 -6.31 4.79 -7.96
N GLU A 21 -7.11 4.21 -7.06
CA GLU A 21 -6.69 3.86 -5.70
C GLU A 21 -5.43 2.96 -5.72
N ARG A 22 -5.46 1.90 -6.55
CA ARG A 22 -4.31 1.00 -6.66
C ARG A 22 -3.06 1.69 -7.22
N ALA A 23 -3.22 2.66 -8.12
CA ALA A 23 -2.11 3.42 -8.67
C ALA A 23 -1.45 4.30 -7.62
N GLU A 24 -2.24 4.94 -6.75
CA GLU A 24 -1.76 5.75 -5.63
C GLU A 24 -0.95 4.90 -4.64
N LEU A 25 -1.47 3.74 -4.24
CA LEU A 25 -0.76 2.78 -3.37
C LEU A 25 0.60 2.38 -3.95
N ILE A 26 0.67 2.10 -5.25
CA ILE A 26 1.91 1.75 -5.94
C ILE A 26 2.86 2.95 -6.01
N GLY A 27 2.32 4.16 -6.16
CA GLY A 27 3.08 5.41 -6.17
C GLY A 27 3.93 5.57 -4.91
N ILE A 28 3.31 5.41 -3.74
CA ILE A 28 4.01 5.51 -2.44
C ILE A 28 5.13 4.47 -2.33
N VAL A 29 4.88 3.23 -2.74
CA VAL A 29 5.90 2.17 -2.69
C VAL A 29 7.08 2.49 -3.62
N ARG A 30 6.82 3.09 -4.78
CA ARG A 30 7.87 3.53 -5.71
C ARG A 30 8.68 4.69 -5.15
N GLU A 31 8.00 5.68 -4.58
CA GLU A 31 8.66 6.82 -3.93
C GLU A 31 9.60 6.35 -2.81
N VAL A 32 9.11 5.48 -1.91
CA VAL A 32 9.96 4.91 -0.84
C VAL A 32 11.10 4.05 -1.42
N ALA A 33 10.88 3.35 -2.53
CA ALA A 33 11.94 2.59 -3.17
C ALA A 33 13.03 3.51 -3.75
N GLU A 34 12.65 4.65 -4.33
CA GLU A 34 13.55 5.67 -4.87
C GLU A 34 14.32 6.38 -3.75
N ASP A 35 13.64 6.79 -2.67
CA ASP A 35 14.26 7.46 -1.51
C ASP A 35 15.38 6.63 -0.87
N PHE A 36 15.21 5.30 -0.84
CA PHE A 36 16.15 4.38 -0.21
C PHE A 36 17.04 3.63 -1.21
N ALA A 37 16.97 3.99 -2.51
CA ALA A 37 17.72 3.36 -3.59
C ALA A 37 17.62 1.81 -3.60
N ILE A 38 16.41 1.30 -3.39
CA ILE A 38 16.11 -0.14 -3.39
C ILE A 38 15.16 -0.50 -4.52
N PRO A 39 15.26 -1.71 -5.08
CA PRO A 39 14.29 -2.13 -6.07
C PRO A 39 12.93 -2.39 -5.40
N VAL A 40 11.84 -2.01 -6.07
CA VAL A 40 10.46 -2.27 -5.62
C VAL A 40 10.23 -3.77 -5.35
N SER A 41 10.92 -4.65 -6.08
CA SER A 41 10.89 -6.09 -5.86
C SER A 41 11.33 -6.50 -4.46
N ASP A 42 12.24 -5.76 -3.83
CA ASP A 42 12.73 -6.09 -2.47
C ASP A 42 11.73 -5.64 -1.41
N LEU A 43 10.98 -4.57 -1.66
CA LEU A 43 9.87 -4.13 -0.81
C LEU A 43 8.70 -5.10 -0.87
N VAL A 44 8.30 -5.52 -2.08
CA VAL A 44 7.19 -6.45 -2.27
C VAL A 44 7.60 -7.89 -1.94
N GLY A 45 8.82 -8.29 -2.27
CA GLY A 45 9.37 -9.64 -2.08
C GLY A 45 9.75 -9.95 -0.63
N ARG A 46 10.21 -11.18 -0.37
CA ARG A 46 10.52 -11.71 0.98
C ARG A 46 11.96 -11.45 1.46
N ASP A 47 12.55 -10.32 1.10
CA ASP A 47 13.89 -10.02 1.58
C ASP A 47 13.91 -9.78 3.10
N LEU A 48 14.73 -10.56 3.81
CA LEU A 48 14.83 -10.57 5.27
C LEU A 48 15.99 -9.72 5.81
N ARG A 49 16.77 -9.07 4.94
CA ARG A 49 17.79 -8.11 5.39
C ARG A 49 17.11 -7.05 6.26
N ARG A 50 17.68 -6.81 7.45
CA ARG A 50 17.05 -5.96 8.48
C ARG A 50 16.71 -4.57 7.96
N TRP A 51 17.64 -3.96 7.24
CA TRP A 51 17.46 -2.63 6.65
C TRP A 51 16.32 -2.61 5.62
N VAL A 52 16.23 -3.61 4.72
CA VAL A 52 15.11 -3.72 3.76
C VAL A 52 13.77 -3.90 4.48
N THR A 53 13.77 -4.70 5.55
CA THR A 53 12.56 -4.90 6.36
C THR A 53 12.11 -3.64 7.07
N ASP A 54 13.05 -2.82 7.55
CA ASP A 54 12.76 -1.53 8.14
C ASP A 54 12.18 -0.55 7.12
N VAL A 55 12.74 -0.46 5.91
CA VAL A 55 12.20 0.38 4.82
C VAL A 55 10.83 -0.12 4.36
N ARG A 56 10.63 -1.44 4.32
CA ARG A 56 9.32 -2.02 3.99
C ARG A 56 8.26 -1.68 5.04
N HIS A 57 8.58 -1.78 6.32
CA HIS A 57 7.66 -1.37 7.38
C HIS A 57 7.37 0.13 7.32
N LEU A 58 8.34 0.96 6.92
CA LEU A 58 8.12 2.38 6.67
C LEU A 58 7.11 2.58 5.52
N ALA A 59 7.30 1.89 4.39
CA ALA A 59 6.39 1.94 3.26
C ALA A 59 4.97 1.52 3.65
N MET A 60 4.82 0.43 4.42
CA MET A 60 3.53 -0.04 4.94
C MET A 60 2.85 1.02 5.82
N ALA A 61 3.61 1.70 6.68
CA ALA A 61 3.10 2.76 7.54
C ALA A 61 2.71 4.02 6.73
N ARG A 62 3.54 4.47 5.78
CA ARG A 62 3.22 5.61 4.88
C ARG A 62 1.93 5.35 4.11
N VAL A 63 1.79 4.16 3.50
CA VAL A 63 0.57 3.78 2.79
C VAL A 63 -0.67 3.89 3.67
N TYR A 64 -0.60 3.41 4.92
CA TYR A 64 -1.72 3.48 5.86
C TYR A 64 -2.03 4.91 6.36
N THR A 65 -1.01 5.78 6.45
CA THR A 65 -1.18 7.15 6.93
C THR A 65 -1.59 8.12 5.82
N GLU A 66 -1.13 7.90 4.60
CA GLU A 66 -1.37 8.79 3.45
C GLU A 66 -2.65 8.42 2.69
N VAL A 67 -3.04 7.13 2.67
CA VAL A 67 -4.25 6.65 1.99
C VAL A 67 -5.29 6.24 3.03
N GLU A 68 -6.26 7.12 3.28
CA GLU A 68 -7.26 6.94 4.36
C GLU A 68 -8.19 5.75 4.13
N ASP A 69 -8.54 5.45 2.87
CA ASP A 69 -9.45 4.37 2.50
C ASP A 69 -8.79 2.99 2.36
N ALA A 70 -7.46 2.91 2.51
CA ALA A 70 -6.73 1.67 2.29
C ALA A 70 -6.95 0.65 3.42
N SER A 71 -7.57 -0.48 3.09
CA SER A 71 -7.74 -1.57 4.06
C SER A 71 -6.42 -2.29 4.35
N LEU A 72 -6.26 -2.85 5.56
CA LEU A 72 -5.07 -3.65 5.91
C LEU A 72 -4.86 -4.85 4.96
N ALA A 73 -5.95 -5.39 4.41
CA ALA A 73 -5.91 -6.49 3.46
C ALA A 73 -5.39 -6.03 2.09
N ASP A 74 -5.79 -4.85 1.63
CA ASP A 74 -5.31 -4.29 0.35
C ASP A 74 -3.84 -3.94 0.42
N ILE A 75 -3.39 -3.36 1.54
CA ILE A 75 -1.98 -3.11 1.82
C ILE A 75 -1.21 -4.44 1.86
N ALA A 76 -1.70 -5.45 2.58
CA ALA A 76 -1.10 -6.77 2.60
C ALA A 76 -0.94 -7.39 1.19
N ASN A 77 -1.96 -7.25 0.35
CA ASN A 77 -1.94 -7.72 -1.04
C ASN A 77 -0.90 -6.97 -1.88
N LEU A 78 -0.75 -5.66 -1.68
CA LEU A 78 0.28 -4.86 -2.33
C LEU A 78 1.69 -5.35 -2.00
N PHE A 79 1.95 -5.70 -0.74
CA PHE A 79 3.24 -6.21 -0.27
C PHE A 79 3.37 -7.74 -0.42
N GLY A 80 2.80 -8.33 -1.47
CA GLY A 80 3.01 -9.73 -1.82
C GLY A 80 2.19 -10.73 -1.00
N GLY A 81 1.01 -10.33 -0.51
CA GLY A 81 0.11 -11.19 0.26
C GLY A 81 0.62 -11.49 1.67
N ARG A 82 1.22 -10.49 2.33
CA ARG A 82 1.69 -10.63 3.71
C ARG A 82 0.54 -10.72 4.70
N ASP A 83 0.83 -11.23 5.90
CA ASP A 83 -0.17 -11.26 6.96
C ASP A 83 -0.54 -9.83 7.38
N HIS A 84 -1.84 -9.54 7.51
CA HIS A 84 -2.35 -8.21 7.90
C HIS A 84 -1.84 -7.77 9.29
N THR A 85 -1.52 -8.70 10.19
CA THR A 85 -0.86 -8.41 11.47
C THR A 85 0.55 -7.87 11.30
N THR A 86 1.23 -8.19 10.19
CA THR A 86 2.54 -7.60 9.83
C THR A 86 2.38 -6.12 9.54
N ILE A 87 1.33 -5.74 8.80
CA ILE A 87 1.00 -4.33 8.52
C ILE A 87 0.71 -3.60 9.83
N LEU A 88 -0.11 -4.20 10.69
CA LEU A 88 -0.44 -3.62 12.00
C LEU A 88 0.81 -3.42 12.87
N SER A 89 1.73 -4.38 12.88
CA SER A 89 3.01 -4.29 13.59
C SER A 89 3.88 -3.15 13.05
N ALA A 90 3.95 -3.00 11.72
CA ALA A 90 4.66 -1.90 11.06
C ALA A 90 4.08 -0.53 11.45
N ILE A 91 2.75 -0.37 11.38
CA ILE A 91 2.06 0.88 11.75
C ILE A 91 2.37 1.24 13.21
N ARG A 92 2.25 0.27 14.14
CA ARG A 92 2.54 0.51 15.57
C ARG A 92 3.99 0.94 15.80
N LYS A 93 4.94 0.30 15.10
CA LYS A 93 6.38 0.60 15.20
C LYS A 93 6.71 2.03 14.75
N PHE A 94 6.04 2.55 13.73
CA PHE A 94 6.28 3.91 13.23
C PHE A 94 5.47 4.97 13.98
N LYS A 95 4.26 4.65 14.43
CA LYS A 95 3.48 5.53 15.31
C LYS A 95 4.23 5.85 16.60
N SER A 96 4.81 4.84 17.27
CA SER A 96 5.57 5.06 18.50
C SER A 96 6.86 5.86 18.31
N LYS A 97 7.38 5.97 17.07
CA LYS A 97 8.56 6.77 16.75
C LYS A 97 8.20 8.22 16.42
N GLY A 98 7.00 8.48 15.92
CA GLY A 98 6.50 9.83 15.62
C GLY A 98 6.19 10.67 16.87
N ASP A 99 5.85 10.01 17.98
CA ASP A 99 5.53 10.69 19.26
C ASP A 99 6.77 11.03 20.09
N ALA A 100 7.98 10.72 19.61
CA ALA A 100 9.25 10.91 20.31
C ALA A 100 10.12 12.06 19.76
N ALA A 101 9.56 12.91 18.91
CA ALA A 101 10.22 14.07 18.31
C ALA A 101 9.53 15.39 18.68
#